data_AF-A0A318Y8F1-F1
#
_entry.id   AF-A0A318Y8F1-F1
#
_cell.length_a   1.000
_cell.length_b   1.000
_cell.length_c   1.000
_cell.angle_alpha   90.00
_cell.angle_beta   90.00
_cell.angle_gamma   90.00
#
_symmetry.space_group_name_H-M   'P 1'
#
loop_
_entity.id
_entity.type
_entity.pdbx_description
1 polymer ?
#
loop_
_entity_poly.entity_id
_entity_poly.type
_entity_poly.pdbx_seq_one_letter_code
_entity_poly.pdbx_strand_id
1 'polypeptide(L)'
;MFPPVVEKTMGYYPPPCKLEQVMYETIDACDALDGRTDGVVSRTDRCKLNFNLSSLIGIPYSCNVTSAPTGYGLAQNGTITAEGVAAVEDIL
;
A
#
# COMPACT_ATOMS: atom_id res chain seq x y z
N MET A 1 -6.16 0.65 -11.82
CA MET A 1 -5.52 1.52 -12.84
C MET A 1 -3.99 1.39 -12.75
N PHE A 2 -3.24 1.86 -13.76
CA PHE A 2 -1.77 1.92 -13.67
C PHE A 2 -1.35 3.04 -12.70
N PRO A 3 -0.42 2.82 -11.74
CA PRO A 3 -0.18 3.77 -10.63
C PRO A 3 0.13 5.22 -11.06
N PRO A 4 0.99 5.49 -12.05
CA PRO A 4 1.23 6.86 -12.53
C PRO A 4 -0.01 7.58 -13.06
N VAL A 5 -1.00 6.82 -13.57
CA VAL A 5 -2.28 7.40 -14.04
C VAL A 5 -3.12 7.82 -12.85
N VAL A 6 -3.21 7.00 -11.80
CA VAL A 6 -3.94 7.31 -10.57
C VAL A 6 -3.33 8.53 -9.89
N GLU A 7 -2.01 8.52 -9.70
CA GLU A 7 -1.28 9.63 -9.07
C GLU A 7 -1.52 10.95 -9.81
N LYS A 8 -1.46 10.91 -11.15
CA LYS A 8 -1.70 12.10 -11.98
C LYS A 8 -3.14 12.55 -11.95
N THR A 9 -4.10 11.62 -11.97
CA THR A 9 -5.54 11.90 -11.98
C THR A 9 -5.99 12.49 -10.63
N MET A 10 -5.47 11.96 -9.53
CA MET A 10 -5.78 12.42 -8.18
C MET A 10 -4.92 13.62 -7.74
N GLY A 11 -3.85 13.94 -8.46
CA GLY A 11 -2.88 14.96 -8.04
C GLY A 11 -2.13 14.60 -6.76
N TYR A 12 -2.03 13.30 -6.46
CA TYR A 12 -1.55 12.77 -5.20
C TYR A 12 -0.43 11.75 -5.44
N TYR A 13 0.75 12.03 -4.89
CA TYR A 13 1.96 11.24 -5.08
C TYR A 13 2.38 10.68 -3.72
N PRO A 14 1.85 9.52 -3.33
CA PRO A 14 2.11 8.97 -2.01
C PRO A 14 3.60 8.63 -1.86
N PRO A 15 4.19 8.91 -0.68
CA PRO A 15 5.53 8.46 -0.38
C PRO A 15 5.67 6.94 -0.56
N PRO A 16 6.78 6.45 -1.16
CA PRO A 16 6.96 5.03 -1.45
C PRO A 16 6.90 4.17 -0.19
N CYS A 17 7.43 4.68 0.92
CA CYS A 17 7.40 4.01 2.21
C CYS A 17 5.98 3.83 2.79
N LYS A 18 5.08 4.79 2.54
CA LYS A 18 3.68 4.66 2.93
C LYS A 18 2.98 3.61 2.08
N LEU A 19 3.23 3.62 0.76
CA LEU A 19 2.70 2.60 -0.14
C LEU A 19 3.19 1.21 0.27
N GLU A 20 4.46 1.07 0.61
CA GLU A 20 5.03 -0.18 1.11
C GLU A 20 4.33 -0.66 2.38
N GLN A 21 4.09 0.22 3.36
CA GLN A 21 3.30 -0.15 4.54
C GLN A 21 1.90 -0.66 4.15
N VAL A 22 1.18 0.05 3.29
CA VAL A 22 -0.15 -0.38 2.84
C VAL A 22 -0.09 -1.77 2.19
N MET A 23 0.94 -2.03 1.38
CA MET A 23 1.15 -3.34 0.74
C MET A 23 1.42 -4.44 1.77
N TYR A 24 2.28 -4.19 2.76
CA TYR A 24 2.55 -5.17 3.84
C TYR A 24 1.29 -5.54 4.60
N GLU A 25 0.51 -4.55 5.04
CA GLU A 25 -0.74 -4.79 5.78
C GLU A 25 -1.77 -5.51 4.91
N THR A 26 -1.82 -5.20 3.61
CA THR A 26 -2.72 -5.88 2.67
C THR A 26 -2.32 -7.34 2.47
N ILE A 27 -1.03 -7.63 2.35
CA ILE A 27 -0.52 -9.01 2.23
C ILE A 27 -0.84 -9.77 3.53
N ASP A 28 -0.54 -9.19 4.70
CA ASP A 28 -0.82 -9.81 6.00
C ASP A 28 -2.31 -10.18 6.16
N ALA A 29 -3.21 -9.29 5.70
CA ALA A 29 -4.64 -9.51 5.77
C ALA A 29 -5.18 -10.53 4.74
N CYS A 30 -4.55 -10.63 3.55
CA CYS A 30 -5.18 -11.28 2.41
C CYS A 30 -4.45 -12.50 1.83
N ASP A 31 -3.16 -12.68 2.05
CA ASP A 31 -2.34 -13.76 1.47
C ASP A 31 -2.95 -15.14 1.80
N ALA A 32 -3.22 -15.39 3.09
CA ALA A 32 -3.82 -16.64 3.56
C ALA A 32 -5.20 -16.99 2.97
N LEU A 33 -5.92 -16.05 2.35
CA LEU A 33 -7.28 -16.26 1.84
C LEU A 33 -7.36 -17.13 0.59
N ASP A 34 -6.25 -17.33 -0.11
CA ASP A 34 -6.15 -18.25 -1.23
C ASP A 34 -5.69 -19.67 -0.84
N GLY A 35 -5.39 -19.88 0.44
CA GLY A 35 -4.93 -21.15 1.00
C GLY A 35 -3.41 -21.31 1.03
N ARG A 36 -2.64 -20.26 0.72
CA ARG A 36 -1.18 -20.21 0.84
C ARG A 36 -0.74 -18.95 1.59
N THR A 37 0.46 -18.99 2.13
CA THR A 37 1.09 -17.82 2.76
C THR A 37 2.47 -17.67 2.13
N ASP A 38 2.49 -17.15 0.91
CA ASP A 38 3.69 -17.02 0.09
C ASP A 38 4.03 -15.56 -0.25
N GLY A 39 3.32 -14.61 0.38
CA GLY A 39 3.48 -13.18 0.20
C GLY A 39 2.78 -12.65 -1.05
N VAL A 40 1.89 -13.42 -1.68
CA VAL A 40 1.21 -13.06 -2.92
C VAL A 40 -0.31 -13.18 -2.78
N VAL A 41 -1.01 -12.06 -2.91
CA VAL A 41 -2.48 -12.07 -2.94
C VAL A 41 -2.98 -12.53 -4.33
N SER A 42 -3.17 -13.83 -4.53
CA SER A 42 -3.63 -14.36 -5.82
C SER A 42 -5.15 -14.29 -6.03
N ARG A 43 -5.92 -14.18 -4.94
CA ARG A 43 -7.38 -14.05 -4.93
C ARG A 43 -7.82 -12.67 -4.44
N THR A 44 -7.55 -11.65 -5.25
CA THR A 44 -7.94 -10.25 -4.97
C THR A 44 -9.46 -10.10 -4.77
N ASP A 45 -10.27 -10.92 -5.43
CA ASP A 45 -11.72 -10.98 -5.23
C ASP A 45 -12.10 -11.37 -3.79
N ARG A 46 -11.40 -12.35 -3.19
CA ARG A 46 -11.60 -12.74 -1.79
C ARG A 46 -11.08 -11.70 -0.83
N CYS A 47 -9.94 -11.07 -1.15
CA CYS A 47 -9.40 -9.97 -0.36
C CYS A 47 -10.41 -8.82 -0.26
N LYS A 48 -10.98 -8.37 -1.39
CA LYS A 48 -12.01 -7.31 -1.43
C LYS A 48 -13.29 -7.64 -0.63
N LEU A 49 -13.61 -8.93 -0.43
CA LEU A 49 -14.78 -9.36 0.36
C LEU A 49 -14.51 -9.43 1.86
N ASN A 50 -13.26 -9.70 2.27
CA ASN A 50 -12.93 -9.97 3.67
C ASN A 50 -12.12 -8.84 4.32
N PHE A 51 -11.57 -7.93 3.52
CA PHE A 51 -10.67 -6.89 3.98
C PHE A 51 -11.09 -5.52 3.43
N ASN A 52 -11.16 -4.54 4.33
CA ASN A 52 -11.45 -3.16 3.99
C ASN A 52 -10.18 -2.32 4.14
N LEU A 53 -9.67 -1.78 3.03
CA LEU A 53 -8.45 -0.96 3.02
C LEU A 53 -8.57 0.30 3.90
N SER A 54 -9.78 0.81 4.12
CA SER A 54 -10.01 1.94 5.04
C SER A 54 -9.68 1.60 6.50
N SER A 55 -9.61 0.31 6.87
CA SER A 55 -9.15 -0.11 8.20
C SER A 55 -7.68 0.23 8.47
N LEU A 56 -6.91 0.52 7.41
CA LEU A 56 -5.50 0.88 7.51
C LEU A 56 -5.27 2.34 7.92
N ILE A 57 -6.29 3.20 7.83
CA ILE A 57 -6.17 4.62 8.13
C ILE A 57 -5.71 4.82 9.58
N GLY A 58 -4.65 5.59 9.77
CA GLY A 58 -4.08 5.87 11.08
C GLY A 58 -2.99 4.88 11.52
N ILE A 59 -2.76 3.77 10.81
CA ILE A 59 -1.63 2.88 11.10
C ILE A 59 -0.32 3.67 10.90
N PRO A 60 0.55 3.70 11.92
CA PRO A 60 1.82 4.39 11.82
C PRO A 60 2.80 3.60 10.96
N TYR A 61 3.63 4.31 10.21
CA TYR A 61 4.76 3.73 9.49
C TYR A 61 6.01 4.55 9.75
N SER A 62 7.15 3.86 9.70
CA SER A 62 8.48 4.44 9.89
C SER A 62 9.47 3.64 9.05
N CYS A 63 10.16 4.32 8.14
CA CYS A 63 11.23 3.72 7.35
C CYS A 63 12.49 4.58 7.42
N ASN A 64 13.62 3.87 7.43
CA ASN A 64 14.94 4.46 7.45
C ASN A 64 15.35 4.95 6.06
N VAL A 65 16.40 5.77 6.02
CA VAL A 65 17.05 6.16 4.76
C VAL A 65 17.44 4.91 3.98
N THR A 66 16.91 4.78 2.76
CA THR A 66 17.18 3.65 1.88
C THR A 66 18.05 4.13 0.72
N SER A 67 19.16 3.43 0.46
CA SER A 67 19.94 3.67 -0.76
C SER A 67 19.22 3.06 -1.95
N ALA A 68 18.73 3.89 -2.87
CA ALA A 68 18.12 3.47 -4.13
C ALA A 68 19.08 3.73 -5.31
N PRO A 69 18.95 3.02 -6.45
CA PRO A 69 19.82 3.21 -7.63
C PRO A 69 19.81 4.65 -8.18
N THR A 70 18.76 5.41 -7.88
CA THR A 70 18.55 6.81 -8.30
C THR A 70 18.81 7.84 -7.20
N GLY A 71 19.27 7.44 -6.00
CA GLY A 71 19.62 8.34 -4.90
C GLY A 71 19.30 7.81 -3.51
N TYR A 72 19.41 8.67 -2.49
CA TYR A 72 18.99 8.35 -1.13
C TYR A 72 17.49 8.66 -0.96
N GLY A 73 16.69 7.64 -0.64
CA GLY A 73 15.35 7.84 -0.11
C GLY A 73 15.46 8.42 1.30
N LEU A 74 14.79 9.53 1.57
CA LEU A 74 14.76 10.12 2.91
C LEU A 74 14.02 9.21 3.88
N ALA A 75 14.45 9.21 5.14
CA ALA A 75 13.67 8.59 6.21
C ALA A 75 12.29 9.24 6.28
N GLN A 76 11.25 8.42 6.40
CA GLN A 76 9.87 8.89 6.42
C GLN A 76 9.13 8.25 7.58
N ASN A 77 8.37 9.08 8.28
CA ASN A 77 7.49 8.68 9.36
C ASN A 77 6.13 9.33 9.13
N GLY A 78 5.07 8.62 9.45
CA GLY A 78 3.72 9.14 9.31
C GLY A 78 2.67 8.11 9.64
N THR A 79 1.45 8.39 9.21
CA THR A 79 0.34 7.44 9.26
C THR A 79 -0.28 7.27 7.88
N ILE A 80 -0.90 6.12 7.65
CA ILE A 80 -1.69 5.90 6.44
C ILE A 80 -2.87 6.87 6.45
N THR A 81 -3.04 7.62 5.35
CA THR A 81 -4.10 8.63 5.19
C THR A 81 -5.25 8.11 4.32
N ALA A 82 -6.42 8.73 4.43
CA ALA A 82 -7.58 8.37 3.61
C ALA A 82 -7.30 8.52 2.10
N GLU A 83 -6.56 9.55 1.70
CA GLU A 83 -6.14 9.74 0.30
C GLU A 83 -5.15 8.66 -0.15
N GLY A 84 -4.30 8.17 0.77
CA GLY A 84 -3.43 7.01 0.55
C GLY A 84 -4.20 5.74 0.24
N VAL A 85 -5.23 5.47 1.03
CA VAL A 85 -6.12 4.33 0.83
C VAL A 85 -6.88 4.46 -0.49
N ALA A 86 -7.48 5.62 -0.77
CA ALA A 86 -8.22 5.85 -2.00
C ALA A 86 -7.37 5.66 -3.27
N ALA A 87 -6.11 6.09 -3.24
CA ALA A 87 -5.19 5.87 -4.36
C ALA A 87 -4.90 4.38 -4.59
N VAL A 88 -4.75 3.59 -3.52
CA VAL A 88 -4.50 2.13 -3.64
C VAL A 88 -5.76 1.40 -4.10
N GLU A 89 -6.94 1.81 -3.64
CA GLU A 89 -8.22 1.28 -4.10
C GLU A 89 -8.43 1.48 -5.61
N ASP A 90 -8.01 2.62 -6.16
CA ASP A 90 -8.13 2.90 -7.61
C ASP A 90 -7.08 2.15 -8.45
N ILE A 91 -6.00 1.66 -7.82
CA ILE A 91 -5.00 0.80 -8.46
C ILE A 91 -5.52 -0.65 -8.60
N LEU A 92 -6.18 -1.19 -7.58
CA LEU A 92 -6.59 -2.60 -7.41
C LEU A 92 -7.91 -3.00 -8.12
#